data_AF-A0A4Q0NT70-F1
#
_entry.id   AF-A0A4Q0NT70-F1
#
_cell.length_a   1.000
_cell.length_b   1.000
_cell.length_c   1.000
_cell.angle_alpha   90.00
_cell.angle_beta   90.00
_cell.angle_gamma   90.00
#
_symmetry.space_group_name_H-M   'P 1'
#
loop_
_entity.id
_entity.type
_entity.pdbx_description
1 polymer ?
#
loop_
_entity_poly.entity_id
_entity_poly.type
_entity_poly.pdbx_seq_one_letter_code
_entity_poly.pdbx_strand_id
1 'polypeptide(L)'
;MTNKNTTKGSIKKSTLQAGKIKFIDAIEPPLKAGEYTLEAVQEIQDISNDGKPLPTYNATREINVRGPQFSISQSLIHATYPAPLSVGGYAADLPHVVLTDFALPWSRPINYKTPSEDLETPWIGLLTLHPNEITKNTKPKIVTVQQLITPEDNIQGPVLDKSALSDQLNDQVTVIDLNFELFQKISPTIGDLKYLAHGREVNTDGKVMLGMDADGLFSLVIGNRLPAGDPENKVPVENQVFMVSYEGHENHLRNSLKPTADTIRLVVLYSYKFSQIPAASSFLGEMLALCDPGSGGVRLLQMPGDIKNITDDMARLAIDIGYTALQNDMRAGEEMTSWYRGPTVPAPTKRQEDLAYGTYLYSDHAIHYDPSTGIFDQSYASAWQLGRLLALSDGAFARTLFNWRNAYVLIAMQKAKQKNIDDNIKKLAGTFANDPRAIQDLDSSLKYSLVKSFTKQAWPMATSRKDKMLGTHLPGVLSKEEKLEIYNNGQDPLLVLLNKK
;
A
#
# COMPACT_ATOMS: atom_id res chain seq x y z
N MET A 1 -16.29 -6.64 -38.55
CA MET A 1 -14.89 -6.16 -38.47
C MET A 1 -14.10 -7.17 -37.65
N THR A 2 -12.91 -7.51 -38.13
CA THR A 2 -12.02 -8.62 -37.74
C THR A 2 -11.87 -8.85 -36.23
N ASN A 3 -12.36 -10.01 -35.75
CA ASN A 3 -12.10 -10.51 -34.41
C ASN A 3 -10.63 -10.92 -34.28
N LYS A 4 -9.88 -10.22 -33.43
CA LYS A 4 -8.52 -10.59 -33.04
C LYS A 4 -8.57 -11.85 -32.17
N ASN A 5 -7.89 -12.90 -32.63
CA ASN A 5 -7.30 -14.01 -31.85
C ASN A 5 -7.92 -14.30 -30.47
N THR A 6 -8.99 -15.08 -30.44
CA THR A 6 -9.37 -15.85 -29.25
C THR A 6 -8.40 -17.03 -29.11
N THR A 7 -7.28 -16.80 -28.44
CA THR A 7 -6.47 -17.90 -27.89
C THR A 7 -7.37 -18.73 -26.98
N LYS A 8 -7.53 -20.03 -27.30
CA LYS A 8 -8.17 -21.03 -26.43
C LYS A 8 -7.55 -20.94 -25.02
N GLY A 9 -8.24 -20.27 -24.11
CA GLY A 9 -7.84 -20.14 -22.72
C GLY A 9 -8.07 -21.45 -21.99
N SER A 10 -7.05 -22.30 -21.93
CA SER A 10 -6.91 -23.16 -20.75
C SER A 10 -6.83 -22.22 -19.55
N ILE A 11 -7.73 -22.40 -18.57
CA ILE A 11 -7.67 -21.71 -17.28
C ILE A 11 -6.30 -22.07 -16.71
N LYS A 12 -5.35 -21.13 -16.79
CA LYS A 12 -3.97 -21.37 -16.38
C LYS A 12 -3.92 -21.31 -14.87
N LYS A 13 -3.36 -22.36 -14.25
CA LYS A 13 -2.89 -22.36 -12.87
C LYS A 13 -2.22 -21.02 -12.55
N SER A 14 -2.58 -20.41 -11.41
CA SER A 14 -2.10 -19.07 -11.02
C SER A 14 -0.61 -18.87 -11.30
N THR A 15 -0.27 -17.72 -11.89
CA THR A 15 1.14 -17.35 -12.21
C THR A 15 1.80 -16.55 -11.07
N LEU A 16 1.09 -16.35 -9.96
CA LEU A 16 1.58 -15.57 -8.83
C LEU A 16 2.71 -16.30 -8.10
N GLN A 17 3.68 -15.54 -7.59
CA GLN A 17 4.71 -16.08 -6.70
C GLN A 17 4.11 -16.39 -5.31
N ALA A 18 4.70 -17.34 -4.59
CA ALA A 18 4.29 -17.68 -3.23
C ALA A 18 4.26 -16.42 -2.32
N GLY A 19 3.20 -16.28 -1.52
CA GLY A 19 2.98 -15.13 -0.65
C GLY A 19 2.40 -13.88 -1.32
N LYS A 20 2.19 -13.88 -2.65
CA LYS A 20 1.49 -12.80 -3.35
C LYS A 20 0.00 -13.09 -3.48
N ILE A 21 -0.79 -12.02 -3.42
CA ILE A 21 -2.24 -12.02 -3.65
C ILE A 21 -2.52 -10.95 -4.70
N LYS A 22 -3.41 -11.26 -5.65
CA LYS A 22 -3.91 -10.29 -6.62
C LYS A 22 -5.42 -10.16 -6.45
N PHE A 23 -5.88 -8.91 -6.40
CA PHE A 23 -7.30 -8.57 -6.40
C PHE A 23 -7.71 -8.19 -7.83
N ILE A 24 -8.89 -8.64 -8.22
CA ILE A 24 -9.47 -8.44 -9.55
C ILE A 24 -10.87 -7.88 -9.33
N ASP A 25 -11.20 -6.76 -9.95
CA ASP A 25 -12.47 -6.08 -9.68
C ASP A 25 -13.67 -6.91 -10.17
N ALA A 26 -13.61 -7.43 -11.39
CA ALA A 26 -14.62 -8.32 -11.96
C ALA A 26 -13.98 -9.43 -12.80
N ILE A 27 -14.60 -10.61 -12.81
CA ILE A 27 -14.18 -11.74 -13.63
C ILE A 27 -15.30 -12.13 -14.56
N GLU A 28 -15.17 -11.77 -15.83
CA GLU A 28 -16.12 -12.19 -16.85
C GLU A 28 -15.97 -13.69 -17.15
N PRO A 29 -17.07 -14.45 -17.20
CA PRO A 29 -16.99 -15.84 -17.59
C PRO A 29 -16.57 -15.95 -19.06
N PRO A 30 -15.74 -16.95 -19.42
CA PRO A 30 -15.28 -17.12 -20.81
C PRO A 30 -16.43 -17.44 -21.78
N LEU A 31 -17.53 -18.00 -21.25
CA LEU A 31 -18.77 -18.24 -21.98
C LEU A 31 -19.94 -17.79 -21.08
N LYS A 32 -20.71 -16.80 -21.55
CA LYS A 32 -21.86 -16.25 -20.81
C LYS A 32 -23.01 -17.27 -20.85
N ALA A 33 -23.96 -17.18 -19.90
CA ALA A 33 -25.19 -17.96 -20.01
C ALA A 33 -26.06 -17.38 -21.14
N GLY A 34 -26.63 -18.24 -21.98
CA GLY A 34 -27.43 -17.80 -23.12
C GLY A 34 -27.51 -18.83 -24.24
N GLU A 35 -28.18 -18.44 -25.32
CA GLU A 35 -28.31 -19.23 -26.53
C GLU A 35 -27.15 -18.91 -27.48
N TYR A 36 -26.49 -19.95 -27.95
CA TYR A 36 -25.35 -19.89 -28.85
C TYR A 36 -25.63 -20.74 -30.07
N THR A 37 -25.27 -20.24 -31.25
CA THR A 37 -25.25 -21.03 -32.48
C THR A 37 -23.82 -21.42 -32.78
N LEU A 38 -23.53 -22.72 -32.71
CA LEU A 38 -22.26 -23.28 -33.14
C LEU A 38 -22.32 -23.50 -34.65
N GLU A 39 -21.47 -22.79 -35.38
CA GLU A 39 -21.29 -22.94 -36.83
C GLU A 39 -19.99 -23.69 -37.12
N ALA A 40 -20.08 -24.78 -37.85
CA ALA A 40 -18.94 -25.55 -38.35
C ALA A 40 -18.87 -25.40 -39.87
N VAL A 41 -17.74 -24.89 -40.34
CA VAL A 41 -17.43 -24.72 -41.77
C VAL A 41 -16.32 -25.69 -42.11
N GLN A 42 -16.57 -26.61 -43.04
CA GLN A 42 -15.58 -27.56 -43.54
C GLN A 42 -15.29 -27.28 -45.01
N GLU A 43 -14.03 -26.96 -45.28
CA GLU A 43 -13.48 -26.83 -46.63
C GLU A 43 -12.57 -28.02 -46.92
N ILE A 44 -12.81 -28.71 -48.04
CA ILE A 44 -11.96 -29.81 -48.50
C ILE A 44 -11.07 -29.26 -49.61
N GLN A 45 -9.78 -29.19 -49.34
CA GLN A 45 -8.76 -28.74 -50.29
C GLN A 45 -8.20 -29.93 -51.09
N ASP A 46 -7.70 -29.66 -52.30
CA ASP A 46 -6.99 -30.60 -53.17
C ASP A 46 -7.79 -31.82 -53.69
N ILE A 47 -9.12 -31.79 -53.57
CA ILE A 47 -10.02 -32.78 -54.16
C ILE A 47 -11.05 -32.03 -55.02
N SER A 48 -11.17 -32.41 -56.29
CA SER A 48 -12.11 -31.81 -57.25
C SER A 48 -12.90 -32.91 -57.94
N ASN A 49 -14.15 -32.59 -58.30
CA ASN A 49 -14.96 -33.42 -59.20
C ASN A 49 -15.11 -32.62 -60.50
N ASP A 50 -14.64 -33.16 -61.63
CA ASP A 50 -14.67 -32.50 -62.95
C ASP A 50 -13.99 -31.11 -63.01
N GLY A 51 -12.88 -30.92 -62.28
CA GLY A 51 -12.11 -29.66 -62.31
C GLY A 51 -12.77 -28.48 -61.57
N LYS A 52 -13.87 -28.73 -60.85
CA LYS A 52 -14.50 -27.74 -59.96
C LYS A 52 -14.20 -28.08 -58.49
N PRO A 53 -13.85 -27.08 -57.66
CA PRO A 53 -13.62 -27.29 -56.23
C PRO A 53 -14.89 -27.78 -55.54
N LEU A 54 -14.73 -28.65 -54.53
CA LEU A 54 -15.85 -29.13 -53.71
C LEU A 54 -16.54 -27.97 -52.98
N PRO A 55 -17.86 -28.03 -52.76
CA PRO A 55 -18.58 -27.00 -52.02
C PRO A 55 -18.16 -27.00 -50.54
N THR A 56 -18.19 -25.82 -49.92
CA THR A 56 -18.02 -25.67 -48.47
C THR A 56 -19.21 -26.28 -47.74
N TYR A 57 -18.93 -27.15 -46.77
CA TYR A 57 -19.98 -27.78 -45.96
C TYR A 57 -20.18 -26.96 -44.68
N ASN A 58 -21.39 -26.45 -44.49
CA ASN A 58 -21.77 -25.70 -43.30
C ASN A 58 -22.73 -26.53 -42.45
N ALA A 59 -22.47 -26.61 -41.14
CA ALA A 59 -23.38 -27.21 -40.17
C ALA A 59 -23.59 -26.23 -39.01
N THR A 60 -24.84 -25.92 -38.70
CA THR A 60 -25.22 -25.06 -37.57
C THR A 60 -25.93 -25.87 -36.50
N ARG A 61 -25.61 -25.63 -35.23
CA ARG A 61 -26.30 -26.26 -34.09
C ARG A 61 -26.52 -25.24 -32.99
N GLU A 62 -27.75 -25.17 -32.48
CA GLU A 62 -28.08 -24.37 -31.31
C GLU A 62 -27.66 -25.08 -30.02
N ILE A 63 -27.05 -24.32 -29.11
CA ILE A 63 -26.57 -24.75 -27.80
C ILE A 63 -27.06 -23.72 -26.79
N ASN A 64 -27.72 -24.18 -25.73
CA ASN A 64 -28.10 -23.32 -24.60
C ASN A 64 -27.10 -23.55 -23.45
N VAL A 65 -26.34 -22.52 -23.11
CA VAL A 65 -25.41 -22.52 -21.97
C VAL A 65 -26.18 -22.07 -20.74
N ARG A 66 -26.45 -23.01 -19.83
CA ARG A 66 -27.16 -22.74 -18.58
C ARG A 66 -26.16 -22.39 -17.47
N GLY A 67 -26.42 -21.28 -16.78
CA GLY A 67 -25.74 -20.90 -15.53
C GLY A 67 -26.67 -21.03 -14.33
N PRO A 68 -26.15 -21.12 -13.09
CA PRO A 68 -26.97 -21.07 -11.88
C PRO A 68 -27.80 -19.78 -11.83
N GLN A 69 -29.10 -19.89 -11.58
CA GLN A 69 -30.02 -18.73 -11.55
C GLN A 69 -30.84 -18.70 -10.25
N PHE A 70 -31.36 -19.85 -9.85
CA PHE A 70 -32.35 -19.99 -8.78
C PHE A 70 -31.85 -20.75 -7.55
N SER A 71 -30.78 -21.51 -7.70
CA SER A 71 -30.10 -22.25 -6.64
C SER A 71 -28.63 -22.42 -7.00
N ILE A 72 -27.79 -22.56 -5.97
CA ILE A 72 -26.37 -22.88 -6.11
C ILE A 72 -26.04 -24.11 -5.29
N SER A 73 -25.08 -24.91 -5.74
CA SER A 73 -24.59 -26.06 -4.96
C SER A 73 -23.81 -25.55 -3.75
N GLN A 74 -23.98 -26.20 -2.60
CA GLN A 74 -23.18 -25.90 -1.40
C GLN A 74 -21.68 -26.15 -1.62
N SER A 75 -21.31 -27.02 -2.57
CA SER A 75 -19.92 -27.25 -2.96
C SER A 75 -19.25 -26.02 -3.59
N LEU A 76 -20.04 -25.02 -4.02
CA LEU A 76 -19.52 -23.75 -4.52
C LEU A 76 -19.10 -22.80 -3.40
N ILE A 77 -19.55 -23.03 -2.17
CA ILE A 77 -19.17 -22.22 -1.00
C ILE A 77 -17.83 -22.73 -0.47
N HIS A 78 -16.77 -21.94 -0.65
CA HIS A 78 -15.45 -22.28 -0.13
C HIS A 78 -15.33 -21.97 1.37
N ALA A 79 -15.78 -20.77 1.76
CA ALA A 79 -15.72 -20.31 3.15
C ALA A 79 -16.74 -19.19 3.39
N THR A 80 -17.18 -19.03 4.63
CA THR A 80 -18.01 -17.90 5.06
C THR A 80 -17.39 -17.26 6.27
N TYR A 81 -17.52 -15.94 6.36
CA TYR A 81 -17.15 -15.17 7.53
C TYR A 81 -18.28 -14.23 7.92
N PRO A 82 -18.70 -14.18 9.19
CA PRO A 82 -18.37 -15.13 10.24
C PRO A 82 -18.71 -16.58 9.89
N ALA A 83 -18.09 -17.54 10.58
CA ALA A 83 -18.39 -18.95 10.34
C ALA A 83 -19.84 -19.28 10.77
N PRO A 84 -20.53 -20.23 10.12
CA PRO A 84 -21.91 -20.55 10.46
C PRO A 84 -21.99 -21.06 11.90
N LEU A 85 -23.00 -20.60 12.64
CA LEU A 85 -23.26 -20.90 14.05
C LEU A 85 -22.14 -20.49 15.01
N SER A 86 -21.16 -19.69 14.54
CA SER A 86 -20.10 -19.19 15.40
C SER A 86 -20.58 -18.06 16.31
N VAL A 87 -19.88 -17.87 17.43
CA VAL A 87 -20.13 -16.80 18.39
C VAL A 87 -18.83 -16.02 18.58
N GLY A 88 -18.84 -14.71 18.34
CA GLY A 88 -17.61 -13.91 18.38
C GLY A 88 -17.82 -12.41 18.24
N GLY A 89 -16.74 -11.64 18.37
CA GLY A 89 -16.76 -10.19 18.23
C GLY A 89 -16.60 -9.78 16.76
N TYR A 90 -17.71 -9.66 16.04
CA TYR A 90 -17.74 -9.35 14.60
C TYR A 90 -18.22 -7.93 14.28
N ALA A 91 -18.30 -7.05 15.27
CA ALA A 91 -18.89 -5.71 15.12
C ALA A 91 -18.15 -4.79 14.13
N ALA A 92 -16.87 -5.09 13.84
CA ALA A 92 -16.04 -4.32 12.92
C ALA A 92 -15.91 -4.95 11.52
N ASP A 93 -16.49 -6.14 11.29
CA ASP A 93 -16.29 -6.92 10.09
C ASP A 93 -17.59 -7.05 9.29
N LEU A 94 -17.51 -6.80 7.98
CA LEU A 94 -18.62 -7.07 7.08
C LEU A 94 -18.71 -8.58 6.78
N PRO A 95 -19.91 -9.19 6.91
CA PRO A 95 -20.10 -10.58 6.54
C PRO A 95 -19.74 -10.80 5.07
N HIS A 96 -19.03 -11.89 4.76
CA HIS A 96 -18.59 -12.20 3.41
C HIS A 96 -18.54 -13.71 3.15
N VAL A 97 -18.67 -14.07 1.88
CA VAL A 97 -18.67 -15.46 1.41
C VAL A 97 -17.67 -15.60 0.27
N VAL A 98 -16.80 -16.61 0.37
CA VAL A 98 -15.83 -17.00 -0.65
C VAL A 98 -16.44 -18.13 -1.48
N LEU A 99 -16.42 -17.98 -2.80
CA LEU A 99 -16.93 -18.94 -3.77
C LEU A 99 -15.78 -19.60 -4.54
N THR A 100 -15.91 -20.89 -4.84
CA THR A 100 -14.96 -21.63 -5.67
C THR A 100 -15.14 -21.34 -7.15
N ASP A 101 -16.37 -21.05 -7.60
CA ASP A 101 -16.62 -20.51 -8.93
C ASP A 101 -16.27 -19.02 -8.94
N PHE A 102 -15.19 -18.70 -9.63
CA PHE A 102 -14.61 -17.37 -9.67
C PHE A 102 -15.42 -16.36 -10.49
N ALA A 103 -16.27 -16.81 -11.42
CA ALA A 103 -17.06 -15.91 -12.27
C ALA A 103 -18.54 -15.85 -11.86
N LEU A 104 -18.97 -16.66 -10.87
CA LEU A 104 -20.38 -16.79 -10.47
C LEU A 104 -21.08 -15.44 -10.21
N PRO A 105 -20.50 -14.48 -9.46
CA PRO A 105 -21.16 -13.18 -9.21
C PRO A 105 -21.45 -12.37 -10.47
N TRP A 106 -20.68 -12.58 -11.55
CA TRP A 106 -20.80 -11.87 -12.84
C TRP A 106 -21.31 -12.77 -13.96
N SER A 107 -21.82 -13.96 -13.64
CA SER A 107 -22.29 -14.92 -14.64
C SER A 107 -23.60 -14.51 -15.33
N ARG A 108 -24.33 -13.55 -14.75
CA ARG A 108 -25.62 -13.06 -15.23
C ARG A 108 -25.70 -11.53 -15.12
N PRO A 109 -26.37 -10.85 -16.07
CA PRO A 109 -26.70 -9.44 -15.91
C PRO A 109 -27.84 -9.26 -14.90
N ILE A 110 -27.84 -8.13 -14.18
CA ILE A 110 -28.97 -7.76 -13.31
C ILE A 110 -30.22 -7.46 -14.15
N ASN A 111 -30.06 -6.76 -15.27
CA ASN A 111 -31.14 -6.39 -16.17
C ASN A 111 -31.05 -7.23 -17.46
N TYR A 112 -32.08 -8.04 -17.71
CA TYR A 112 -32.14 -8.91 -18.89
C TYR A 112 -32.49 -8.17 -20.19
N LYS A 113 -33.16 -7.00 -20.11
CA LYS A 113 -33.63 -6.25 -21.30
C LYS A 113 -32.51 -5.45 -21.96
N THR A 114 -31.64 -4.88 -21.14
CA THR A 114 -30.43 -4.18 -21.58
C THR A 114 -29.25 -4.83 -20.89
N PRO A 115 -28.84 -6.03 -21.35
CA PRO A 115 -27.66 -6.68 -20.82
C PRO A 115 -26.46 -5.78 -21.10
N SER A 116 -25.81 -5.33 -20.03
CA SER A 116 -24.54 -4.62 -20.11
C SER A 116 -23.52 -5.48 -20.87
N GLU A 117 -22.81 -4.91 -21.84
CA GLU A 117 -21.71 -5.63 -22.50
C GLU A 117 -20.60 -5.97 -21.48
N ASP A 118 -20.36 -5.06 -20.53
CA ASP A 118 -19.41 -5.19 -19.42
C ASP A 118 -20.15 -5.71 -18.17
N LEU A 119 -19.90 -6.95 -17.76
CA LEU A 119 -20.51 -7.56 -16.56
C LEU A 119 -19.74 -7.16 -15.30
N GLU A 120 -19.53 -5.86 -15.07
CA GLU A 120 -18.85 -5.38 -13.86
C GLU A 120 -19.73 -5.51 -12.61
N THR A 121 -21.04 -5.39 -12.77
CA THR A 121 -21.98 -5.35 -11.65
C THR A 121 -22.45 -6.77 -11.31
N PRO A 122 -22.20 -7.26 -10.09
CA PRO A 122 -22.59 -8.60 -9.71
C PRO A 122 -24.11 -8.73 -9.53
N TRP A 123 -24.69 -9.85 -9.98
CA TRP A 123 -26.12 -10.14 -9.80
C TRP A 123 -26.45 -10.72 -8.42
N ILE A 124 -25.43 -11.07 -7.64
CA ILE A 124 -25.56 -11.64 -6.28
C ILE A 124 -25.08 -10.62 -5.25
N GLY A 125 -25.72 -10.57 -4.09
CA GLY A 125 -25.17 -9.90 -2.92
C GLY A 125 -25.59 -10.50 -1.59
N LEU A 126 -24.98 -10.02 -0.51
CA LEU A 126 -25.26 -10.46 0.86
C LEU A 126 -26.08 -9.41 1.61
N LEU A 127 -27.22 -9.84 2.15
CA LEU A 127 -28.06 -9.05 3.04
C LEU A 127 -27.94 -9.59 4.46
N THR A 128 -27.69 -8.70 5.42
CA THR A 128 -27.62 -9.03 6.85
C THR A 128 -28.86 -8.49 7.55
N LEU A 129 -29.64 -9.38 8.15
CA LEU A 129 -30.82 -9.07 8.94
C LEU A 129 -30.54 -9.23 10.42
N HIS A 130 -31.03 -8.27 11.19
CA HIS A 130 -30.97 -8.25 12.66
C HIS A 130 -32.18 -8.99 13.24
N PRO A 131 -32.14 -9.51 14.49
CA PRO A 131 -33.23 -10.32 15.04
C PRO A 131 -34.62 -9.66 15.01
N ASN A 132 -34.68 -8.35 15.24
CA ASN A 132 -35.91 -7.56 15.24
C ASN A 132 -36.54 -7.41 13.84
N GLU A 133 -35.75 -7.63 12.79
CA GLU A 133 -36.18 -7.58 11.39
C GLU A 133 -36.65 -8.96 10.88
N ILE A 134 -36.30 -10.03 11.61
CA ILE A 134 -36.69 -11.39 11.26
C ILE A 134 -38.11 -11.67 11.78
N THR A 135 -39.08 -11.54 10.87
CA THR A 135 -40.49 -11.87 11.14
C THR A 135 -40.85 -13.22 10.52
N LYS A 136 -42.11 -13.69 10.69
CA LYS A 136 -42.58 -14.91 10.02
C LYS A 136 -42.46 -14.82 8.49
N ASN A 137 -42.60 -13.63 7.92
CA ASN A 137 -42.61 -13.42 6.46
C ASN A 137 -41.21 -13.36 5.86
N THR A 138 -40.20 -12.97 6.64
CA THR A 138 -38.80 -12.89 6.20
C THR A 138 -38.06 -14.23 6.31
N LYS A 139 -38.73 -15.30 6.75
CA LYS A 139 -38.16 -16.64 6.77
C LYS A 139 -38.16 -17.24 5.36
N PRO A 140 -37.10 -17.99 4.98
CA PRO A 140 -37.07 -18.68 3.70
C PRO A 140 -38.29 -19.58 3.50
N LYS A 141 -38.94 -19.44 2.35
CA LYS A 141 -40.05 -20.29 1.91
C LYS A 141 -39.78 -20.82 0.51
N ILE A 142 -40.32 -21.99 0.21
CA ILE A 142 -40.19 -22.62 -1.11
C ILE A 142 -41.44 -22.27 -1.92
N VAL A 143 -41.23 -21.72 -3.11
CA VAL A 143 -42.27 -21.41 -4.10
C VAL A 143 -41.86 -21.97 -5.46
N THR A 144 -42.75 -21.96 -6.44
CA THR A 144 -42.38 -22.28 -7.83
C THR A 144 -41.85 -21.05 -8.57
N VAL A 145 -41.08 -21.25 -9.64
CA VAL A 145 -40.66 -20.14 -10.53
C VAL A 145 -41.88 -19.38 -11.04
N GLN A 146 -42.98 -20.06 -11.39
CA GLN A 146 -44.24 -19.39 -11.76
C GLN A 146 -44.73 -18.40 -10.69
N GLN A 147 -44.68 -18.78 -9.41
CA GLN A 147 -45.06 -17.92 -8.28
C GLN A 147 -44.03 -16.83 -7.95
N LEU A 148 -42.81 -16.93 -8.49
CA LEU A 148 -41.78 -15.90 -8.38
C LEU A 148 -42.02 -14.76 -9.39
N ILE A 149 -42.26 -15.10 -10.66
CA ILE A 149 -42.51 -14.12 -11.75
C ILE A 149 -43.93 -13.54 -11.74
N THR A 150 -44.89 -14.29 -11.19
CA THR A 150 -46.27 -13.84 -10.97
C THR A 150 -46.65 -14.07 -9.51
N PRO A 151 -46.19 -13.20 -8.60
CA PRO A 151 -46.52 -13.32 -7.19
C PRO A 151 -47.97 -12.91 -6.90
N GLU A 152 -48.42 -13.20 -5.68
CA GLU A 152 -49.72 -12.78 -5.14
C GLU A 152 -49.84 -11.26 -5.02
N ASP A 153 -51.05 -10.76 -4.78
CA ASP A 153 -51.33 -9.33 -4.62
C ASP A 153 -50.43 -8.69 -3.55
N ASN A 154 -49.95 -7.48 -3.82
CA ASN A 154 -49.06 -6.69 -2.94
C ASN A 154 -47.63 -7.23 -2.73
N ILE A 155 -47.12 -8.06 -3.65
CA ILE A 155 -45.74 -8.53 -3.65
C ILE A 155 -45.08 -8.20 -4.99
N GLN A 156 -43.90 -7.57 -4.95
CA GLN A 156 -43.06 -7.29 -6.11
C GLN A 156 -42.04 -8.42 -6.28
N GLY A 157 -42.18 -9.19 -7.37
CA GLY A 157 -41.19 -10.17 -7.81
C GLY A 157 -40.12 -9.57 -8.74
N PRO A 158 -39.11 -10.36 -9.13
CA PRO A 158 -38.10 -9.95 -10.09
C PRO A 158 -38.69 -9.77 -11.49
N VAL A 159 -38.23 -8.77 -12.21
CA VAL A 159 -38.57 -8.55 -13.62
C VAL A 159 -37.63 -9.42 -14.46
N LEU A 160 -38.09 -10.60 -14.87
CA LEU A 160 -37.33 -11.59 -15.66
C LEU A 160 -37.95 -11.80 -17.06
N ASP A 161 -37.19 -12.40 -17.98
CA ASP A 161 -37.72 -12.83 -19.27
C ASP A 161 -38.56 -14.10 -19.12
N LYS A 162 -39.86 -14.00 -19.42
CA LYS A 162 -40.79 -15.13 -19.31
C LYS A 162 -40.60 -16.16 -20.42
N SER A 163 -40.16 -15.75 -21.62
CA SER A 163 -39.93 -16.68 -22.74
C SER A 163 -38.76 -17.62 -22.43
N ALA A 164 -37.67 -17.09 -21.87
CA ALA A 164 -36.50 -17.89 -21.50
C ALA A 164 -36.75 -18.89 -20.35
N LEU A 165 -37.84 -18.74 -19.60
CA LEU A 165 -38.15 -19.52 -18.39
C LEU A 165 -39.24 -20.58 -18.60
N SER A 166 -39.75 -20.79 -19.83
CA SER A 166 -40.85 -21.71 -20.12
C SER A 166 -40.63 -23.12 -19.58
N ASP A 167 -39.39 -23.58 -19.61
CA ASP A 167 -39.02 -24.95 -19.23
C ASP A 167 -38.82 -25.12 -17.72
N GLN A 168 -38.78 -24.01 -16.96
CA GLN A 168 -38.41 -23.98 -15.53
C GLN A 168 -39.55 -23.51 -14.62
N LEU A 169 -40.75 -23.25 -15.16
CA LEU A 169 -41.87 -22.67 -14.41
C LEU A 169 -42.27 -23.47 -13.16
N ASN A 170 -42.06 -24.79 -13.19
CA ASN A 170 -42.38 -25.71 -12.10
C ASN A 170 -41.19 -25.95 -11.14
N ASP A 171 -40.01 -25.42 -11.42
CA ASP A 171 -38.83 -25.58 -10.56
C ASP A 171 -39.08 -24.91 -9.21
N GLN A 172 -38.58 -25.54 -8.16
CA GLN A 172 -38.68 -25.01 -6.79
C GLN A 172 -37.57 -24.02 -6.51
N VAL A 173 -37.96 -22.87 -5.95
CA VAL A 173 -37.08 -21.76 -5.58
C VAL A 173 -37.28 -21.38 -4.13
N THR A 174 -36.18 -21.11 -3.43
CA THR A 174 -36.22 -20.57 -2.08
C THR A 174 -36.27 -19.05 -2.15
N VAL A 175 -37.23 -18.43 -1.48
CA VAL A 175 -37.44 -16.98 -1.49
C VAL A 175 -37.61 -16.43 -0.08
N ILE A 176 -37.34 -15.13 0.07
CA ILE A 176 -37.69 -14.33 1.25
C ILE A 176 -38.53 -13.14 0.82
N ASP A 177 -39.52 -12.79 1.63
CA ASP A 177 -40.37 -11.62 1.42
C ASP A 177 -40.00 -10.56 2.47
N LEU A 178 -39.54 -9.40 1.99
CA LEU A 178 -39.11 -8.27 2.83
C LEU A 178 -40.04 -7.09 2.62
N ASN A 179 -40.34 -6.33 3.69
CA ASN A 179 -40.99 -5.04 3.54
C ASN A 179 -40.08 -4.12 2.71
N PHE A 180 -40.64 -3.41 1.73
CA PHE A 180 -39.88 -2.57 0.81
C PHE A 180 -39.14 -1.42 1.53
N GLU A 181 -39.71 -0.85 2.59
CA GLU A 181 -39.05 0.20 3.38
C GLU A 181 -37.81 -0.35 4.10
N LEU A 182 -37.91 -1.57 4.66
CA LEU A 182 -36.76 -2.25 5.24
C LEU A 182 -35.72 -2.56 4.15
N PHE A 183 -36.16 -3.09 3.00
CA PHE A 183 -35.28 -3.40 1.88
C PHE A 183 -34.53 -2.16 1.37
N GLN A 184 -35.18 -1.00 1.28
CA GLN A 184 -34.53 0.26 0.90
C GLN A 184 -33.45 0.70 1.90
N LYS A 185 -33.61 0.40 3.19
CA LYS A 185 -32.60 0.72 4.21
C LYS A 185 -31.38 -0.21 4.16
N ILE A 186 -31.58 -1.48 3.80
CA ILE A 186 -30.53 -2.51 3.90
C ILE A 186 -29.92 -2.90 2.57
N SER A 187 -30.57 -2.63 1.43
CA SER A 187 -30.04 -2.97 0.11
C SER A 187 -28.91 -2.02 -0.31
N PRO A 188 -27.96 -2.48 -1.13
CA PRO A 188 -26.95 -1.61 -1.74
C PRO A 188 -27.57 -0.76 -2.86
N THR A 189 -26.90 0.32 -3.24
CA THR A 189 -27.22 1.00 -4.51
C THR A 189 -26.62 0.22 -5.69
N ILE A 190 -27.09 0.49 -6.91
CA ILE A 190 -26.53 -0.12 -8.12
C ILE A 190 -25.03 0.16 -8.28
N GLY A 191 -24.57 1.34 -7.84
CA GLY A 191 -23.16 1.72 -7.88
C GLY A 191 -22.32 0.98 -6.83
N ASP A 192 -22.88 0.72 -5.65
CA ASP A 192 -22.19 0.02 -4.57
C ASP A 192 -21.91 -1.45 -4.92
N LEU A 193 -22.80 -2.10 -5.69
CA LEU A 193 -22.68 -3.52 -6.03
C LEU A 193 -21.31 -3.87 -6.65
N LYS A 194 -20.74 -2.97 -7.46
CA LYS A 194 -19.40 -3.17 -8.05
C LYS A 194 -18.29 -3.34 -7.02
N TYR A 195 -18.47 -2.79 -5.82
CA TYR A 195 -17.50 -2.87 -4.72
C TYR A 195 -17.80 -4.01 -3.73
N LEU A 196 -18.97 -4.65 -3.85
CA LEU A 196 -19.41 -5.72 -2.97
C LEU A 196 -19.07 -7.12 -3.49
N ALA A 197 -18.45 -7.22 -4.67
CA ALA A 197 -17.84 -8.46 -5.14
C ALA A 197 -16.46 -8.18 -5.73
N HIS A 198 -15.53 -9.12 -5.53
CA HIS A 198 -14.23 -9.07 -6.21
C HIS A 198 -13.63 -10.48 -6.36
N GLY A 199 -12.78 -10.61 -7.36
CA GLY A 199 -11.95 -11.78 -7.60
C GLY A 199 -10.67 -11.74 -6.78
N ARG A 200 -10.25 -12.89 -6.27
CA ARG A 200 -8.98 -13.05 -5.56
C ARG A 200 -8.20 -14.21 -6.17
N GLU A 201 -7.03 -13.90 -6.68
CA GLU A 201 -6.05 -14.89 -7.13
C GLU A 201 -4.99 -15.07 -6.04
N VAL A 202 -4.79 -16.32 -5.60
CA VAL A 202 -3.80 -16.70 -4.58
C VAL A 202 -2.96 -17.86 -5.10
N ASN A 203 -1.66 -17.83 -4.81
CA ASN A 203 -0.83 -19.00 -5.01
C ASN A 203 -1.15 -20.06 -3.92
N THR A 204 -1.56 -21.26 -4.36
CA THR A 204 -1.92 -22.40 -3.51
C THR A 204 -0.78 -23.42 -3.34
N ASP A 205 0.36 -23.24 -4.03
CA ASP A 205 1.53 -24.12 -3.92
C ASP A 205 2.06 -24.11 -2.46
N GLY A 206 2.23 -25.30 -1.89
CA GLY A 206 2.75 -25.48 -0.53
C GLY A 206 1.72 -25.36 0.61
N LYS A 207 0.43 -25.19 0.31
CA LYS A 207 -0.65 -25.26 1.32
C LYS A 207 -1.27 -26.67 1.35
N VAL A 208 -1.72 -27.12 2.53
CA VAL A 208 -2.39 -28.42 2.68
C VAL A 208 -3.68 -28.40 1.87
N MET A 209 -3.72 -29.21 0.82
CA MET A 209 -4.82 -29.31 -0.14
C MET A 209 -6.03 -30.00 0.51
N LEU A 210 -6.83 -29.24 1.27
CA LEU A 210 -8.16 -29.69 1.71
C LEU A 210 -9.12 -29.59 0.51
N GLY A 211 -9.02 -30.54 -0.42
CA GLY A 211 -9.96 -30.70 -1.55
C GLY A 211 -9.84 -29.68 -2.69
N MET A 212 -8.63 -29.18 -2.96
CA MET A 212 -8.39 -28.06 -3.88
C MET A 212 -7.97 -28.54 -5.28
N ASP A 213 -8.94 -28.70 -6.20
CA ASP A 213 -8.70 -28.63 -7.65
C ASP A 213 -9.01 -27.22 -8.20
N ALA A 214 -8.83 -26.19 -7.35
CA ALA A 214 -9.07 -24.79 -7.75
C ALA A 214 -7.75 -24.15 -8.18
N ASP A 215 -7.72 -23.52 -9.36
CA ASP A 215 -6.57 -22.87 -10.01
C ASP A 215 -6.00 -21.65 -9.23
N GLY A 216 -6.34 -21.51 -7.95
CA GLY A 216 -5.97 -20.39 -7.09
C GLY A 216 -6.87 -19.18 -7.23
N LEU A 217 -7.91 -19.25 -8.07
CA LEU A 217 -8.84 -18.15 -8.33
C LEU A 217 -10.17 -18.37 -7.59
N PHE A 218 -10.59 -17.38 -6.82
CA PHE A 218 -11.82 -17.39 -6.05
C PHE A 218 -12.59 -16.08 -6.29
N SER A 219 -13.89 -16.09 -6.08
CA SER A 219 -14.66 -14.84 -5.96
C SER A 219 -15.13 -14.65 -4.53
N LEU A 220 -15.27 -13.39 -4.13
CA LEU A 220 -15.75 -12.98 -2.81
C LEU A 220 -16.98 -12.11 -3.00
N VAL A 221 -18.02 -12.35 -2.19
CA VAL A 221 -19.17 -11.46 -2.05
C VAL A 221 -19.17 -10.92 -0.63
N ILE A 222 -19.31 -9.61 -0.47
CA ILE A 222 -19.27 -8.88 0.80
C ILE A 222 -20.65 -8.25 1.04
N GLY A 223 -21.11 -8.29 2.28
CA GLY A 223 -22.31 -7.59 2.72
C GLY A 223 -22.08 -6.08 2.85
N ASN A 224 -23.15 -5.32 2.79
CA ASN A 224 -23.11 -3.85 2.89
C ASN A 224 -23.50 -3.34 4.29
N ARG A 225 -23.68 -4.23 5.26
CA ARG A 225 -24.17 -3.92 6.61
C ARG A 225 -23.42 -4.73 7.67
N LEU A 226 -23.00 -4.04 8.73
CA LEU A 226 -22.37 -4.66 9.90
C LEU A 226 -23.40 -5.46 10.73
N PRO A 227 -22.97 -6.53 11.42
CA PRO A 227 -23.84 -7.24 12.34
C PRO A 227 -24.27 -6.36 13.52
N ALA A 228 -25.49 -6.58 14.01
CA ALA A 228 -25.98 -5.97 15.24
C ALA A 228 -25.48 -6.73 16.47
N GLY A 229 -25.28 -5.96 17.54
CA GLY A 229 -25.00 -6.44 18.88
C GLY A 229 -25.82 -5.69 19.90
N ASP A 230 -25.81 -6.17 21.13
CA ASP A 230 -26.55 -5.57 22.25
C ASP A 230 -25.56 -5.15 23.35
N PRO A 231 -24.91 -3.98 23.21
CA PRO A 231 -23.92 -3.51 24.18
C PRO A 231 -24.54 -3.19 25.55
N GLU A 232 -25.84 -2.87 25.61
CA GLU A 232 -26.53 -2.53 26.84
C GLU A 232 -26.76 -3.77 27.71
N ASN A 233 -27.36 -4.83 27.13
CA ASN A 233 -27.66 -6.06 27.88
C ASN A 233 -26.49 -7.04 27.91
N LYS A 234 -25.43 -6.78 27.12
CA LYS A 234 -24.24 -7.63 26.98
C LYS A 234 -24.58 -9.07 26.55
N VAL A 235 -25.65 -9.25 25.79
CA VAL A 235 -26.11 -10.56 25.31
C VAL A 235 -25.68 -10.76 23.86
N PRO A 236 -25.21 -11.97 23.47
CA PRO A 236 -24.95 -12.29 22.07
C PRO A 236 -26.22 -12.15 21.21
N VAL A 237 -26.10 -11.47 20.07
CA VAL A 237 -27.21 -11.21 19.14
C VAL A 237 -27.05 -12.08 17.89
N GLU A 238 -28.05 -12.91 17.57
CA GLU A 238 -28.05 -13.77 16.39
C GLU A 238 -28.37 -12.96 15.12
N ASN A 239 -27.41 -12.84 14.21
CA ASN A 239 -27.59 -12.20 12.92
C ASN A 239 -27.78 -13.28 11.84
N GLN A 240 -28.67 -13.02 10.87
CA GLN A 240 -28.90 -13.92 9.75
C GLN A 240 -28.47 -13.25 8.44
N VAL A 241 -27.66 -13.96 7.66
CA VAL A 241 -27.16 -13.49 6.37
C VAL A 241 -27.78 -14.30 5.24
N PHE A 242 -28.27 -13.61 4.23
CA PHE A 242 -28.81 -14.19 3.01
C PHE A 242 -28.00 -13.73 1.80
N MET A 243 -27.51 -14.70 1.03
CA MET A 243 -27.04 -14.47 -0.33
C MET A 243 -28.26 -14.47 -1.24
N VAL A 244 -28.54 -13.34 -1.84
CA VAL A 244 -29.74 -13.10 -2.65
C VAL A 244 -29.38 -12.80 -4.10
N SER A 245 -30.31 -13.13 -5.00
CA SER A 245 -30.28 -12.66 -6.39
C SER A 245 -30.90 -11.26 -6.48
N TYR A 246 -30.20 -10.35 -7.15
CA TYR A 246 -30.71 -9.04 -7.57
C TYR A 246 -31.16 -9.02 -9.03
N GLU A 247 -31.12 -10.16 -9.74
CA GLU A 247 -31.61 -10.26 -11.12
C GLU A 247 -33.08 -9.80 -11.20
N GLY A 248 -33.36 -8.84 -12.09
CA GLY A 248 -34.67 -8.23 -12.26
C GLY A 248 -35.10 -7.26 -11.15
N HIS A 249 -34.18 -6.86 -10.25
CA HIS A 249 -34.43 -5.91 -9.17
C HIS A 249 -33.63 -4.60 -9.28
N GLU A 250 -33.07 -4.27 -10.44
CA GLU A 250 -32.29 -3.05 -10.66
C GLU A 250 -33.03 -1.78 -10.23
N ASN A 251 -34.33 -1.71 -10.54
CA ASN A 251 -35.20 -0.58 -10.23
C ASN A 251 -35.82 -0.65 -8.83
N HIS A 252 -35.42 -1.61 -8.00
CA HIS A 252 -35.95 -1.80 -6.64
C HIS A 252 -34.89 -1.58 -5.56
N LEU A 253 -33.60 -1.57 -5.93
CA LEU A 253 -32.47 -1.31 -5.04
C LEU A 253 -32.55 0.07 -4.35
N ARG A 254 -31.62 0.33 -3.43
CA ARG A 254 -31.60 1.57 -2.65
C ARG A 254 -31.59 2.81 -3.55
N ASN A 255 -32.41 3.80 -3.18
CA ASN A 255 -32.65 5.06 -3.90
C ASN A 255 -33.46 4.93 -5.21
N SER A 256 -34.06 3.77 -5.46
CA SER A 256 -34.99 3.58 -6.57
C SER A 256 -36.42 3.97 -6.21
N LEU A 257 -37.29 4.10 -7.22
CA LEU A 257 -38.70 4.44 -7.03
C LEU A 257 -39.43 3.30 -6.29
N LYS A 258 -40.33 3.67 -5.37
CA LYS A 258 -41.18 2.69 -4.67
C LYS A 258 -42.10 1.98 -5.67
N PRO A 259 -42.13 0.63 -5.71
CA PRO A 259 -43.09 -0.10 -6.52
C PRO A 259 -44.50 0.02 -5.94
N THR A 260 -45.51 -0.41 -6.69
CA THR A 260 -46.91 -0.42 -6.22
C THR A 260 -47.14 -1.35 -5.03
N ALA A 261 -46.29 -2.38 -4.88
CA ALA A 261 -46.34 -3.33 -3.78
C ALA A 261 -45.51 -2.88 -2.57
N ASP A 262 -45.96 -3.21 -1.36
CA ASP A 262 -45.25 -2.91 -0.11
C ASP A 262 -44.21 -3.97 0.26
N THR A 263 -44.23 -5.13 -0.40
CA THR A 263 -43.34 -6.25 -0.12
C THR A 263 -42.52 -6.58 -1.36
N ILE A 264 -41.24 -6.89 -1.20
CA ILE A 264 -40.35 -7.36 -2.26
C ILE A 264 -39.96 -8.81 -1.99
N ARG A 265 -40.00 -9.64 -3.04
CA ARG A 265 -39.60 -11.04 -2.99
C ARG A 265 -38.23 -11.22 -3.63
N LEU A 266 -37.29 -11.79 -2.89
CA LEU A 266 -35.93 -12.06 -3.36
C LEU A 266 -35.66 -13.57 -3.36
N VAL A 267 -34.93 -14.05 -4.36
CA VAL A 267 -34.45 -15.43 -4.41
C VAL A 267 -33.24 -15.57 -3.49
N VAL A 268 -33.25 -16.59 -2.63
CA VAL A 268 -32.14 -16.92 -1.73
C VAL A 268 -31.33 -18.06 -2.33
N LEU A 269 -30.04 -17.80 -2.58
CA LEU A 269 -29.08 -18.76 -3.09
C LEU A 269 -28.37 -19.51 -1.97
N TYR A 270 -28.07 -18.82 -0.87
CA TYR A 270 -27.42 -19.38 0.31
C TYR A 270 -27.79 -18.57 1.55
N SER A 271 -27.81 -19.20 2.73
CA SER A 271 -28.05 -18.48 3.98
C SER A 271 -27.32 -19.13 5.14
N TYR A 272 -26.87 -18.33 6.10
CA TYR A 272 -26.26 -18.78 7.34
C TYR A 272 -26.55 -17.80 8.46
N LYS A 273 -26.28 -18.22 9.70
CA LYS A 273 -26.48 -17.40 10.90
C LYS A 273 -25.27 -17.48 11.81
N PHE A 274 -25.03 -16.45 12.60
CA PHE A 274 -23.97 -16.38 13.59
C PHE A 274 -24.37 -15.43 14.71
N SER A 275 -23.69 -15.48 15.85
CA SER A 275 -23.97 -14.61 16.98
C SER A 275 -22.84 -13.62 17.22
N GLN A 276 -23.18 -12.33 17.28
CA GLN A 276 -22.23 -11.28 17.60
C GLN A 276 -22.25 -11.00 19.11
N ILE A 277 -21.11 -11.18 19.76
CA ILE A 277 -20.91 -10.77 21.15
C ILE A 277 -20.65 -9.26 21.16
N PRO A 278 -21.40 -8.46 21.93
CA PRO A 278 -21.17 -7.04 22.05
C PRO A 278 -19.72 -6.76 22.47
N ALA A 279 -19.11 -5.74 21.87
CA ALA A 279 -17.83 -5.25 22.34
C ALA A 279 -17.99 -4.80 23.81
N ALA A 280 -16.98 -5.04 24.64
CA ALA A 280 -17.00 -4.65 26.05
C ALA A 280 -17.25 -3.14 26.23
N SER A 281 -16.86 -2.35 25.23
CA SER A 281 -16.95 -0.90 25.18
C SER A 281 -16.81 -0.42 23.72
N SER A 282 -17.38 0.74 23.42
CA SER A 282 -17.08 1.45 22.17
C SER A 282 -15.80 2.29 22.35
N PHE A 283 -15.09 2.61 21.27
CA PHE A 283 -13.95 3.53 21.34
C PHE A 283 -14.32 4.84 22.04
N LEU A 284 -15.48 5.42 21.72
CA LEU A 284 -15.97 6.61 22.39
C LEU A 284 -16.19 6.38 23.89
N GLY A 285 -16.78 5.24 24.27
CA GLY A 285 -16.96 4.84 25.66
C GLY A 285 -15.64 4.72 26.41
N GLU A 286 -14.61 4.13 25.80
CA GLU A 286 -13.26 4.05 26.37
C GLU A 286 -12.61 5.43 26.49
N MET A 287 -12.72 6.27 25.46
CA MET A 287 -12.17 7.64 25.52
C MET A 287 -12.84 8.48 26.62
N LEU A 288 -14.15 8.32 26.82
CA LEU A 288 -14.87 8.97 27.92
C LEU A 288 -14.46 8.39 29.28
N ALA A 289 -14.31 7.07 29.40
CA ALA A 289 -13.87 6.42 30.62
C ALA A 289 -12.45 6.86 31.02
N LEU A 290 -11.57 7.14 30.05
CA LEU A 290 -10.27 7.76 30.33
C LEU A 290 -10.39 9.17 30.91
N CYS A 291 -11.46 9.91 30.63
CA CYS A 291 -11.68 11.22 31.24
C CYS A 291 -12.19 11.12 32.70
N ASP A 292 -12.65 9.97 33.15
CA ASP A 292 -13.19 9.81 34.49
C ASP A 292 -12.09 9.89 35.57
N PRO A 293 -12.30 10.64 36.67
CA PRO A 293 -11.33 10.77 37.74
C PRO A 293 -10.96 9.41 38.36
N GLY A 294 -9.72 8.95 38.11
CA GLY A 294 -9.18 7.71 38.69
C GLY A 294 -9.16 6.50 37.75
N SER A 295 -9.72 6.62 36.54
CA SER A 295 -9.83 5.51 35.56
C SER A 295 -8.70 5.49 34.53
N GLY A 296 -7.52 6.02 34.85
CA GLY A 296 -6.35 5.92 33.96
C GLY A 296 -6.21 7.01 32.89
N GLY A 297 -6.80 8.19 33.11
CA GLY A 297 -6.71 9.34 32.22
C GLY A 297 -5.44 10.19 32.30
N VAL A 298 -5.61 11.48 32.00
CA VAL A 298 -4.64 12.58 32.19
C VAL A 298 -3.97 12.55 33.58
N ARG A 299 -4.67 12.03 34.61
CA ARG A 299 -4.10 11.84 35.97
C ARG A 299 -2.97 10.82 36.03
N LEU A 300 -2.84 9.89 35.08
CA LEU A 300 -1.65 9.02 34.96
C LEU A 300 -0.38 9.80 34.62
N LEU A 301 -0.53 10.98 34.00
CA LEU A 301 0.58 11.88 33.65
C LEU A 301 0.87 12.90 34.77
N GLN A 302 0.13 12.84 35.88
CA GLN A 302 0.36 13.65 37.08
C GLN A 302 1.10 12.83 38.13
N MET A 303 1.80 13.52 39.04
CA MET A 303 2.39 12.86 40.19
C MET A 303 1.27 12.26 41.09
N PRO A 304 1.37 10.99 41.50
CA PRO A 304 0.40 10.39 42.41
C PRO A 304 0.45 11.09 43.77
N GLY A 305 -0.67 11.66 44.20
CA GLY A 305 -0.79 12.33 45.49
C GLY A 305 -2.20 12.87 45.74
N ASP A 306 -2.56 13.04 47.01
CA ASP A 306 -3.82 13.69 47.37
C ASP A 306 -3.65 15.22 47.31
N ILE A 307 -3.83 15.76 46.10
CA ILE A 307 -3.68 17.19 45.77
C ILE A 307 -4.55 18.09 46.68
N LYS A 308 -5.59 17.53 47.31
CA LYS A 308 -6.49 18.23 48.24
C LYS A 308 -5.81 18.66 49.56
N ASN A 309 -4.72 18.00 49.95
CA ASN A 309 -4.01 18.30 51.20
C ASN A 309 -2.93 19.38 51.04
N ILE A 310 -2.76 19.92 49.83
CA ILE A 310 -1.79 20.98 49.53
C ILE A 310 -2.47 22.33 49.84
N THR A 311 -1.94 23.04 50.83
CA THR A 311 -2.46 24.34 51.28
C THR A 311 -2.05 25.51 50.39
N ASP A 312 -0.96 25.39 49.64
CA ASP A 312 -0.51 26.40 48.69
C ASP A 312 -1.16 26.19 47.31
N ASP A 313 -1.95 27.17 46.88
CA ASP A 313 -2.65 27.16 45.60
C ASP A 313 -1.70 27.09 44.39
N MET A 314 -0.51 27.69 44.48
CA MET A 314 0.46 27.67 43.38
C MET A 314 1.11 26.28 43.23
N ALA A 315 1.50 25.67 44.35
CA ALA A 315 2.03 24.30 44.35
C ALA A 315 0.96 23.29 43.89
N ARG A 316 -0.29 23.49 44.30
CA ARG A 316 -1.45 22.69 43.88
C ARG A 316 -1.65 22.76 42.36
N LEU A 317 -1.63 23.98 41.81
CA LEU A 317 -1.73 24.20 40.36
C LEU A 317 -0.55 23.58 39.60
N ALA A 318 0.67 23.74 40.10
CA ALA A 318 1.88 23.20 39.47
C ALA A 318 1.79 21.67 39.32
N ILE A 319 1.40 20.96 40.38
CA ILE A 319 1.22 19.50 40.33
C ILE A 319 0.08 19.09 39.40
N ASP A 320 -1.02 19.84 39.39
CA ASP A 320 -2.16 19.56 38.51
C ASP A 320 -1.78 19.70 37.02
N ILE A 321 -0.93 20.67 36.67
CA ILE A 321 -0.41 20.79 35.29
C ILE A 321 0.78 19.86 35.01
N GLY A 322 1.20 19.02 35.96
CA GLY A 322 2.20 17.96 35.78
C GLY A 322 3.64 18.33 36.13
N TYR A 323 3.86 19.41 36.90
CA TYR A 323 5.15 19.67 37.53
C TYR A 323 5.34 18.82 38.78
N THR A 324 6.58 18.40 38.99
CA THR A 324 7.04 17.70 40.19
C THR A 324 8.23 18.44 40.76
N ALA A 325 8.24 18.65 42.08
CA ALA A 325 9.39 19.21 42.76
C ALA A 325 10.45 18.11 42.93
N LEU A 326 11.66 18.36 42.43
CA LEU A 326 12.81 17.47 42.56
C LEU A 326 13.97 18.21 43.21
N GLN A 327 14.70 17.50 44.07
CA GLN A 327 15.97 18.00 44.59
C GLN A 327 17.05 17.80 43.53
N ASN A 328 17.86 18.83 43.32
CA ASN A 328 18.89 18.85 42.30
C ASN A 328 20.17 19.50 42.84
N ASP A 329 21.30 18.93 42.41
CA ASP A 329 22.62 19.51 42.66
C ASP A 329 22.95 20.50 41.56
N MET A 330 23.13 21.76 41.93
CA MET A 330 23.58 22.79 41.01
C MET A 330 25.06 22.59 40.67
N ARG A 331 25.51 23.14 39.55
CA ARG A 331 26.91 23.03 39.12
C ARG A 331 27.92 23.54 40.15
N ALA A 332 27.52 24.46 41.03
CA ALA A 332 28.33 24.98 42.12
C ALA A 332 28.41 24.04 43.34
N GLY A 333 27.67 22.92 43.34
CA GLY A 333 27.57 21.98 44.46
C GLY A 333 26.49 22.32 45.48
N GLU A 334 25.67 23.34 45.22
CA GLU A 334 24.53 23.71 46.06
C GLU A 334 23.34 22.78 45.80
N GLU A 335 22.74 22.25 46.87
CA GLU A 335 21.49 21.51 46.79
C GLU A 335 20.30 22.48 46.76
N MET A 336 19.43 22.34 45.77
CA MET A 336 18.23 23.16 45.65
C MET A 336 17.03 22.32 45.19
N THR A 337 15.81 22.79 45.44
CA THR A 337 14.59 22.20 44.90
C THR A 337 14.16 22.97 43.66
N SER A 338 14.01 22.27 42.54
CA SER A 338 13.51 22.85 41.28
C SER A 338 12.27 22.12 40.80
N TRP A 339 11.48 22.83 39.99
CA TRP A 339 10.39 22.23 39.23
C TRP A 339 10.94 21.42 38.04
N TYR A 340 10.33 20.27 37.82
CA TYR A 340 10.55 19.45 36.64
C TYR A 340 9.21 18.97 36.08
N ARG A 341 9.07 19.03 34.76
CA ARG A 341 7.90 18.57 34.01
C ARG A 341 8.36 17.76 32.80
N GLY A 342 7.81 16.55 32.70
CA GLY A 342 8.13 15.64 31.60
C GLY A 342 7.54 16.10 30.25
N PRO A 343 7.94 15.46 29.14
CA PRO A 343 7.45 15.78 27.80
C PRO A 343 5.97 15.42 27.60
N THR A 344 5.45 14.44 28.35
CA THR A 344 4.04 14.03 28.32
C THR A 344 3.29 14.74 29.43
N VAL A 345 2.61 15.82 29.06
CA VAL A 345 1.99 16.74 30.02
C VAL A 345 0.48 16.53 30.13
N PRO A 346 -0.10 16.68 31.33
CA PRO A 346 -1.55 16.52 31.54
C PRO A 346 -2.38 17.73 31.09
N ALA A 347 -1.76 18.84 30.73
CA ALA A 347 -2.44 20.05 30.30
C ALA A 347 -2.00 20.45 28.89
N PRO A 348 -2.91 21.00 28.06
CA PRO A 348 -2.56 21.52 26.74
C PRO A 348 -1.43 22.55 26.86
N THR A 349 -0.35 22.31 26.13
CA THR A 349 0.75 23.28 26.01
C THR A 349 0.67 23.95 24.65
N LYS A 350 0.98 25.24 24.63
CA LYS A 350 1.21 25.96 23.38
C LYS A 350 2.68 25.87 23.07
N ARG A 351 3.03 25.45 21.86
CA ARG A 351 4.37 25.69 21.32
C ARG A 351 4.50 27.21 21.18
N GLN A 352 5.21 27.85 22.10
CA GLN A 352 5.53 29.27 21.94
C GLN A 352 6.55 29.40 20.81
N GLU A 353 6.10 29.79 19.63
CA GLU A 353 6.96 30.13 18.49
C GLU A 353 7.73 31.44 18.76
N ASP A 354 7.24 32.28 19.67
CA ASP A 354 7.76 33.62 20.01
C ASP A 354 8.77 33.63 21.16
N LEU A 355 9.14 32.48 21.72
CA LEU A 355 10.27 32.46 22.65
C LEU A 355 11.54 32.67 21.83
N ALA A 356 12.04 33.91 21.81
CA ALA A 356 13.31 34.33 21.23
C ALA A 356 14.55 33.70 21.90
N TYR A 357 14.40 32.52 22.50
CA TYR A 357 15.50 31.68 22.92
C TYR A 357 16.07 31.05 21.65
N GLY A 358 17.15 31.65 21.13
CA GLY A 358 17.97 30.99 20.13
C GLY A 358 18.46 29.62 20.61
N THR A 359 19.26 28.94 19.81
CA THR A 359 19.76 27.60 20.13
C THR A 359 20.47 27.56 21.50
N TYR A 360 19.98 26.71 22.41
CA TYR A 360 20.67 26.46 23.68
C TYR A 360 22.02 25.76 23.43
N LEU A 361 23.11 26.37 23.90
CA LEU A 361 24.48 25.87 23.72
C LEU A 361 24.82 24.71 24.67
N TYR A 362 24.24 24.72 25.86
CA TYR A 362 24.41 23.71 26.90
C TYR A 362 23.14 23.63 27.74
N SER A 363 22.96 22.53 28.47
CA SER A 363 21.79 22.27 29.31
C SER A 363 21.42 23.39 30.26
N ASP A 364 22.39 23.88 31.05
CA ASP A 364 22.13 24.90 32.07
C ASP A 364 21.63 26.23 31.46
N HIS A 365 21.89 26.47 30.17
CA HIS A 365 21.35 27.63 29.45
C HIS A 365 19.83 27.56 29.28
N ALA A 366 19.25 26.35 29.39
CA ALA A 366 17.82 26.10 29.30
C ALA A 366 17.15 25.97 30.67
N ILE A 367 17.82 26.35 31.76
CA ILE A 367 17.17 26.47 33.08
C ILE A 367 16.38 27.79 33.09
N HIS A 368 15.10 27.72 33.44
CA HIS A 368 14.27 28.91 33.60
C HIS A 368 14.15 29.26 35.08
N TYR A 369 14.16 30.55 35.40
CA TYR A 369 13.96 31.04 36.76
C TYR A 369 12.66 31.83 36.78
N ASP A 370 11.77 31.50 37.72
CA ASP A 370 10.56 32.29 37.96
C ASP A 370 10.82 33.26 39.12
N PRO A 371 10.92 34.58 38.85
CA PRO A 371 11.17 35.58 39.90
C PRO A 371 10.03 35.72 40.92
N SER A 372 8.81 35.28 40.56
CA SER A 372 7.64 35.41 41.42
C SER A 372 7.61 34.36 42.53
N THR A 373 8.06 33.14 42.22
CA THR A 373 8.13 32.01 43.16
C THR A 373 9.53 31.79 43.72
N GLY A 374 10.56 32.30 43.04
CA GLY A 374 11.97 32.10 43.40
C GLY A 374 12.49 30.69 43.12
N ILE A 375 11.74 29.88 42.35
CA ILE A 375 12.07 28.49 42.04
C ILE A 375 12.56 28.37 40.59
N PHE A 376 13.53 27.48 40.36
CA PHE A 376 14.00 27.15 39.01
C PHE A 376 13.13 26.07 38.36
N ASP A 377 12.97 26.14 37.05
CA ASP A 377 12.38 25.09 36.20
C ASP A 377 13.50 24.45 35.35
N GLN A 378 13.74 23.16 35.59
CA GLN A 378 14.76 22.36 34.90
C GLN A 378 14.21 21.49 33.77
N SER A 379 12.93 21.65 33.40
CA SER A 379 12.27 20.84 32.38
C SER A 379 12.99 20.94 31.03
N TYR A 380 13.31 22.16 30.58
CA TYR A 380 13.99 22.37 29.30
C TYR A 380 15.47 21.97 29.32
N ALA A 381 16.16 22.17 30.45
CA ALA A 381 17.52 21.69 30.65
C ALA A 381 17.59 20.16 30.55
N SER A 382 16.70 19.47 31.25
CA SER A 382 16.53 18.01 31.18
C SER A 382 16.19 17.54 29.76
N ALA A 383 15.28 18.22 29.06
CA ALA A 383 14.93 17.90 27.68
C ALA A 383 16.12 18.07 26.71
N TRP A 384 16.91 19.14 26.87
CA TRP A 384 18.13 19.36 26.09
C TRP A 384 19.14 18.23 26.32
N GLN A 385 19.34 17.82 27.58
CA GLN A 385 20.23 16.71 27.92
C GLN A 385 19.76 15.39 27.35
N LEU A 386 18.47 15.08 27.48
CA LEU A 386 17.87 13.89 26.91
C LEU A 386 18.07 13.85 25.39
N GLY A 387 17.79 14.96 24.70
CA GLY A 387 18.03 15.08 23.26
C GLY A 387 19.50 14.83 22.90
N ARG A 388 20.44 15.39 23.66
CA ARG A 388 21.88 15.16 23.48
C ARG A 388 22.24 13.68 23.65
N LEU A 389 21.73 13.03 24.70
CA LEU A 389 22.00 11.61 24.96
C LEU A 389 21.40 10.70 23.88
N LEU A 390 20.17 10.98 23.42
CA LEU A 390 19.54 10.26 22.32
C LEU A 390 20.34 10.41 21.03
N ALA A 391 20.78 11.64 20.72
CA ALA A 391 21.60 11.90 19.54
C ALA A 391 22.95 11.17 19.61
N LEU A 392 23.59 11.13 20.78
CA LEU A 392 24.84 10.39 21.00
C LEU A 392 24.64 8.87 20.95
N SER A 393 23.46 8.37 21.33
CA SER A 393 23.14 6.94 21.25
C SER A 393 22.92 6.46 19.80
N ASP A 394 22.51 7.35 18.90
CA ASP A 394 22.38 7.06 17.48
C ASP A 394 23.75 7.09 16.79
N GLY A 395 24.26 5.90 16.48
CA GLY A 395 25.55 5.75 15.81
C GLY A 395 25.61 6.37 14.41
N ALA A 396 24.49 6.46 13.68
CA ALA A 396 24.46 7.11 12.37
C ALA A 396 24.57 8.63 12.52
N PHE A 397 23.81 9.22 13.44
CA PHE A 397 23.91 10.64 13.77
C PHE A 397 25.30 11.03 14.27
N ALA A 398 25.88 10.26 15.20
CA ALA A 398 27.21 10.57 15.74
C ALA A 398 28.30 10.58 14.65
N ARG A 399 28.25 9.63 13.70
CA ARG A 399 29.20 9.56 12.57
C ARG A 399 29.05 10.75 11.62
N THR A 400 27.81 11.12 11.27
CA THR A 400 27.57 12.26 10.37
C THR A 400 28.00 13.57 11.01
N LEU A 401 27.71 13.77 12.30
CA LEU A 401 28.15 14.94 13.06
C LEU A 401 29.68 15.03 13.12
N PHE A 402 30.37 13.91 13.36
CA PHE A 402 31.84 13.86 13.38
C PHE A 402 32.45 14.18 12.02
N ASN A 403 31.90 13.61 10.94
CA ASN A 403 32.32 13.89 9.57
C ASN A 403 32.12 15.36 9.20
N TRP A 404 30.97 15.92 9.55
CA TRP A 404 30.68 17.35 9.35
C TRP A 404 31.68 18.24 10.10
N ARG A 405 31.94 17.93 11.37
CA ARG A 405 32.93 18.65 12.18
C ARG A 405 34.33 18.60 11.55
N ASN A 406 34.76 17.42 11.09
CA ASN A 406 36.05 17.26 10.43
C ASN A 406 36.14 18.05 9.13
N ALA A 407 35.10 18.00 8.29
CA ALA A 407 35.03 18.79 7.07
C ALA A 407 35.11 20.30 7.36
N TYR A 408 34.39 20.77 8.38
CA TYR A 408 34.45 22.17 8.82
C TYR A 408 35.86 22.57 9.30
N VAL A 409 36.50 21.74 10.13
CA VAL A 409 37.87 21.99 10.60
C VAL A 409 38.86 22.05 9.43
N LEU A 410 38.74 21.15 8.44
CA LEU A 410 39.58 21.17 7.24
C LEU A 410 39.42 22.47 6.45
N ILE A 411 38.18 22.94 6.25
CA ILE A 411 37.90 24.21 5.58
C ILE A 411 38.50 25.38 6.38
N ALA A 412 38.33 25.38 7.70
CA ALA A 412 38.91 26.42 8.57
C ALA A 412 40.44 26.43 8.52
N MET A 413 41.09 25.26 8.50
CA MET A 413 42.55 25.14 8.35
C MET A 413 43.03 25.63 6.99
N GLN A 414 42.32 25.31 5.90
CA GLN A 414 42.66 25.81 4.56
C GLN A 414 42.58 27.34 4.50
N LYS A 415 41.50 27.94 5.04
CA LYS A 415 41.35 29.39 5.13
C LYS A 415 42.48 30.03 5.95
N ALA A 416 42.86 29.43 7.08
CA ALA A 416 43.97 29.91 7.90
C ALA A 416 45.33 29.81 7.16
N LYS A 417 45.57 28.72 6.43
CA LYS A 417 46.78 28.54 5.61
C LYS A 417 46.84 29.56 4.48
N GLN A 418 45.72 29.80 3.80
CA GLN A 418 45.62 30.79 2.73
C GLN A 418 45.89 32.20 3.26
N LYS A 419 45.30 32.57 4.40
CA LYS A 419 45.59 33.84 5.07
C LYS A 419 47.08 34.00 5.42
N ASN A 420 47.72 32.94 5.94
CA ASN A 420 49.17 32.95 6.21
C ASN A 420 50.01 33.10 4.93
N ILE A 421 49.60 32.47 3.83
CA ILE A 421 50.26 32.64 2.52
C ILE A 421 50.10 34.07 2.04
N ASP A 422 48.89 34.63 2.10
CA ASP A 422 48.61 36.02 1.69
C ASP A 422 49.41 37.03 2.53
N ASP A 423 49.52 36.80 3.85
CA ASP A 423 50.32 37.64 4.74
C ASP A 423 51.83 37.53 4.44
N ASN A 424 52.32 36.34 4.09
CA ASN A 424 53.71 36.16 3.66
C ASN A 424 53.99 36.77 2.28
N ILE A 425 53.04 36.68 1.34
CA ILE A 425 53.11 37.35 0.03
C ILE A 425 53.19 38.87 0.23
N LYS A 426 52.37 39.45 1.12
CA LYS A 426 52.43 40.88 1.45
C LYS A 426 53.78 41.29 2.05
N LYS A 427 54.36 40.46 2.93
CA LYS A 427 55.72 40.71 3.47
C LYS A 427 56.79 40.67 2.39
N LEU A 428 56.75 39.68 1.50
CA LEU A 428 57.67 39.57 0.36
C LEU A 428 57.53 40.77 -0.60
N ALA A 429 56.30 41.16 -0.94
CA ALA A 429 56.04 42.33 -1.77
C ALA A 429 56.59 43.62 -1.13
N GLY A 430 56.52 43.77 0.19
CA GLY A 430 57.13 44.88 0.92
C GLY A 430 58.67 44.94 0.78
N THR A 431 59.35 43.79 0.69
CA THR A 431 60.81 43.71 0.48
C THR A 431 61.22 44.15 -0.93
N PHE A 432 60.34 44.03 -1.92
CA PHE A 432 60.58 44.45 -3.32
C PHE A 432 60.02 45.84 -3.66
N ALA A 433 59.48 46.58 -2.67
CA ALA A 433 58.80 47.86 -2.87
C ALA A 433 59.69 48.99 -3.43
N ASN A 434 61.02 48.84 -3.41
CA ASN A 434 61.97 49.83 -3.92
C ASN A 434 62.52 49.52 -5.34
N ASP A 435 62.04 48.49 -6.03
CA ASP A 435 62.41 48.21 -7.43
C ASP A 435 61.29 48.68 -8.40
N PRO A 436 61.53 49.70 -9.24
CA PRO A 436 60.51 50.27 -10.14
C PRO A 436 59.95 49.29 -11.20
N ARG A 437 60.51 48.08 -11.32
CA ARG A 437 60.04 47.04 -12.27
C ARG A 437 59.13 45.99 -11.64
N ALA A 438 58.87 46.06 -10.32
CA ALA A 438 58.01 45.11 -9.61
C ALA A 438 56.51 45.47 -9.68
N ILE A 439 56.16 46.63 -10.27
CA ILE A 439 54.79 47.12 -10.33
C ILE A 439 54.16 46.70 -11.67
N GLN A 440 53.90 45.40 -11.83
CA GLN A 440 52.79 44.83 -12.63
C GLN A 440 52.94 43.30 -12.65
N ASP A 441 52.05 42.64 -11.92
CA ASP A 441 51.89 41.19 -11.77
C ASP A 441 52.92 40.40 -10.92
N LEU A 442 52.39 39.75 -9.89
CA LEU A 442 53.10 38.88 -8.96
C LEU A 442 53.73 37.66 -9.66
N ASP A 443 53.09 37.18 -10.74
CA ASP A 443 53.57 36.06 -11.57
C ASP A 443 54.80 36.46 -12.41
N SER A 444 54.87 37.71 -12.87
CA SER A 444 56.01 38.24 -13.61
C SER A 444 57.22 38.43 -12.70
N SER A 445 57.00 38.84 -11.44
CA SER A 445 58.05 39.04 -10.44
C SER A 445 58.68 37.72 -9.96
N LEU A 446 57.86 36.68 -9.75
CA LEU A 446 58.34 35.32 -9.44
C LEU A 446 59.09 34.69 -10.62
N LYS A 447 58.55 34.81 -11.84
CA LYS A 447 59.26 34.38 -13.06
C LYS A 447 60.56 35.13 -13.26
N TYR A 448 60.59 36.44 -13.00
CA TYR A 448 61.79 37.25 -13.13
C TYR A 448 62.85 36.88 -12.09
N SER A 449 62.47 36.61 -10.84
CA SER A 449 63.43 36.20 -9.80
C SER A 449 64.07 34.84 -10.10
N LEU A 450 63.26 33.86 -10.55
CA LEU A 450 63.74 32.55 -10.98
C LEU A 450 64.63 32.66 -12.23
N VAL A 451 64.22 33.43 -13.24
CA VAL A 451 64.98 33.59 -14.49
C VAL A 451 66.28 34.37 -14.29
N LYS A 452 66.31 35.35 -13.38
CA LYS A 452 67.54 36.13 -13.09
C LYS A 452 68.61 35.30 -12.38
N SER A 453 68.23 34.29 -11.59
CA SER A 453 69.19 33.32 -11.04
C SER A 453 69.81 32.40 -12.08
N PHE A 454 69.19 32.22 -13.26
CA PHE A 454 69.68 31.31 -14.31
C PHE A 454 70.36 31.99 -15.51
N THR A 455 70.18 33.31 -15.70
CA THR A 455 70.63 34.03 -16.90
C THR A 455 72.09 34.49 -16.88
N LYS A 456 72.74 34.54 -15.70
CA LYS A 456 74.19 34.85 -15.60
C LYS A 456 75.10 33.61 -15.55
N GLN A 457 74.53 32.41 -15.63
CA GLN A 457 75.32 31.18 -15.68
C GLN A 457 75.57 30.84 -17.14
N ALA A 458 76.84 30.77 -17.56
CA ALA A 458 77.22 30.34 -18.90
C ALA A 458 77.00 28.83 -19.01
N TRP A 459 75.85 28.43 -19.57
CA TRP A 459 75.53 27.04 -19.80
C TRP A 459 76.37 26.51 -20.97
N PRO A 460 77.11 25.40 -20.83
CA PRO A 460 77.79 24.79 -21.95
C PRO A 460 76.75 24.29 -22.96
N MET A 461 76.68 24.94 -24.13
CA MET A 461 75.88 24.45 -25.26
C MET A 461 76.57 23.25 -25.88
N ALA A 462 76.03 22.06 -25.65
CA ALA A 462 76.44 20.86 -26.36
C ALA A 462 76.02 20.98 -27.84
N THR A 463 76.99 20.96 -28.75
CA THR A 463 76.76 20.86 -30.19
C THR A 463 76.05 19.54 -30.51
N SER A 464 74.88 19.63 -31.15
CA SER A 464 74.18 18.48 -31.73
C SER A 464 75.08 17.77 -32.75
N ARG A 465 75.50 16.54 -32.44
CA ARG A 465 76.07 15.61 -33.43
C ARG A 465 74.91 14.95 -34.16
N LYS A 466 74.80 15.23 -35.46
CA LYS A 466 74.13 14.35 -36.41
C LYS A 466 74.72 12.94 -36.27
N ASP A 467 73.80 11.97 -36.29
CA ASP A 467 73.99 10.52 -36.46
C ASP A 467 74.72 9.73 -35.37
N LYS A 468 73.92 8.97 -34.60
CA LYS A 468 74.08 7.51 -34.52
C LYS A 468 72.81 6.84 -33.97
N MET A 469 72.13 6.15 -34.88
CA MET A 469 71.57 4.79 -34.73
C MET A 469 71.03 4.38 -33.36
N LEU A 470 69.74 4.04 -33.32
CA LEU A 470 69.17 3.19 -32.27
C LEU A 470 70.04 1.93 -32.12
N GLY A 471 70.59 1.77 -30.93
CA GLY A 471 71.44 0.64 -30.58
C GLY A 471 70.65 -0.67 -30.46
N THR A 472 71.21 -1.71 -31.07
CA THR A 472 70.77 -3.12 -31.14
C THR A 472 70.90 -3.88 -29.81
N HIS A 473 70.58 -3.25 -28.68
CA HIS A 473 70.78 -3.82 -27.34
C HIS A 473 69.52 -3.85 -26.47
N LEU A 474 68.34 -3.69 -27.09
CA LEU A 474 67.07 -4.04 -26.46
C LEU A 474 66.71 -5.47 -26.88
N PRO A 475 66.77 -6.46 -25.97
CA PRO A 475 66.40 -7.83 -26.28
C PRO A 475 64.92 -7.88 -26.72
N GLY A 476 64.68 -8.44 -27.91
CA GLY A 476 63.34 -8.57 -28.49
C GLY A 476 62.98 -7.57 -29.60
N VAL A 477 63.88 -6.63 -29.95
CA VAL A 477 63.66 -5.72 -31.09
C VAL A 477 64.47 -6.18 -32.30
N LEU A 478 63.80 -6.87 -33.22
CA LEU A 478 64.39 -7.33 -34.48
C LEU A 478 64.86 -6.13 -35.34
N SER A 479 66.09 -6.21 -35.81
CA SER A 479 66.69 -5.25 -36.74
C SER A 479 65.95 -5.25 -38.09
N LYS A 480 66.10 -4.18 -38.87
CA LYS A 480 65.45 -4.08 -40.19
C LYS A 480 65.95 -5.16 -41.16
N GLU A 481 67.20 -5.59 -41.02
CA GLU A 481 67.82 -6.64 -41.83
C GLU A 481 67.25 -8.02 -41.46
N GLU A 482 67.13 -8.33 -40.16
CA GLU A 482 66.48 -9.58 -39.69
C GLU A 482 65.01 -9.63 -40.13
N LYS A 483 64.28 -8.50 -40.10
CA LYS A 483 62.91 -8.43 -40.62
C LYS A 483 62.85 -8.67 -42.13
N LEU A 484 63.83 -8.18 -42.89
CA LEU A 484 63.90 -8.37 -44.33
C LEU A 484 64.31 -9.80 -44.70
N GLU A 485 65.20 -10.43 -43.93
CA GLU A 485 65.56 -11.84 -44.08
C GLU A 485 64.40 -12.78 -43.72
N ILE A 486 63.65 -12.50 -42.64
CA ILE A 486 62.44 -13.28 -42.29
C ILE A 486 61.41 -13.20 -43.41
N TYR A 487 61.24 -12.03 -44.02
CA TYR A 487 60.34 -11.82 -45.15
C TYR A 487 60.83 -12.55 -46.43
N ASN A 488 62.12 -12.44 -46.75
CA ASN A 488 62.71 -13.03 -47.97
C ASN A 488 62.90 -14.56 -47.88
N ASN A 489 63.12 -15.11 -46.68
CA ASN A 489 63.27 -16.54 -46.45
C ASN A 489 61.92 -17.25 -46.20
N GLY A 490 60.79 -16.52 -46.25
CA GLY A 490 59.45 -17.08 -46.07
C GLY A 490 59.16 -17.64 -44.68
N GLN A 491 59.94 -17.25 -43.67
CA GLN A 491 59.85 -17.73 -42.29
C GLN A 491 59.09 -16.77 -41.38
N ASP A 492 58.13 -16.02 -41.93
CA ASP A 492 57.22 -15.23 -41.13
C ASP A 492 56.25 -16.16 -40.37
N PRO A 493 56.29 -16.22 -39.03
CA PRO A 493 55.45 -17.11 -38.24
C PRO A 493 53.94 -16.84 -38.39
N LEU A 494 53.53 -15.70 -38.96
CA LEU A 494 52.13 -15.39 -39.29
C LEU A 494 51.69 -15.89 -40.67
N LEU A 495 52.62 -16.08 -41.63
CA LEU A 495 52.33 -16.68 -42.94
C LEU A 495 52.20 -18.21 -42.88
N VAL A 496 52.80 -18.87 -41.88
CA VAL A 496 52.63 -20.31 -41.60
C VAL A 496 51.21 -20.66 -41.11
N LEU A 497 50.49 -19.69 -40.53
CA LEU A 497 49.08 -19.86 -40.12
C LEU A 497 48.08 -19.63 -41.26
N LEU A 498 48.48 -18.97 -42.36
CA LEU A 498 47.66 -18.73 -43.55
C LEU A 498 47.82 -19.81 -44.63
N ASN A 499 48.84 -20.66 -44.56
CA ASN A 499 49.12 -21.74 -45.53
C ASN A 499 48.93 -23.18 -45.00
N LYS A 500 48.19 -23.37 -43.90
CA LYS A 500 47.65 -24.69 -43.54
C LYS A 500 46.19 -24.79 -43.95
N LYS A 501 45.98 -25.33 -45.16
CA LYS A 501 44.85 -26.21 -45.46
C LYS A 501 45.12 -27.59 -44.88
#